data_AF-A0A968DTG2-F1
#
_entry.id   AF-A0A968DTG2-F1
#
_cell.length_a   1.000
_cell.length_b   1.000
_cell.length_c   1.000
_cell.angle_alpha   90.00
_cell.angle_beta   90.00
_cell.angle_gamma   90.00
#
_symmetry.space_group_name_H-M   'P 1'
#
loop_
_entity.id
_entity.type
_entity.pdbx_description
1 polymer ?
#
loop_
_entity_poly.entity_id
_entity_poly.type
_entity_poly.pdbx_seq_one_letter_code
_entity_poly.pdbx_strand_id
1 'polypeptide(L)'
;GDKQIISELYVRGRLLVKFEEWTKAGEIFAEILHRLEAHPYPSIGFQVECKYWIAQALYENDQPVEAYKLADDALQQSEERDKDTELEGQFESFDKIKDHLEDFYDDLKEEIELSGDLSG
;
A
#
# COMPACT_ATOMS: atom_id res chain seq x y z
N GLY A 1 11.48 -24.29 -6.93
CA GLY A 1 10.34 -23.51 -7.43
C GLY A 1 10.86 -22.13 -7.66
N ASP A 2 10.70 -21.59 -8.87
CA ASP A 2 11.29 -20.31 -9.24
C ASP A 2 10.83 -19.21 -8.29
N LYS A 3 11.78 -18.59 -7.59
CA LYS A 3 11.52 -17.45 -6.73
C LYS A 3 11.23 -16.27 -7.66
N GLN A 4 9.96 -15.98 -7.91
CA GLN A 4 9.55 -14.79 -8.66
C GLN A 4 10.24 -13.57 -8.08
N ILE A 5 10.78 -12.72 -8.94
CA ILE A 5 11.45 -11.48 -8.50
C ILE A 5 10.41 -10.41 -8.17
N ILE A 6 10.76 -9.43 -7.33
CA ILE A 6 9.82 -8.42 -6.82
C ILE A 6 9.11 -7.67 -7.97
N SER A 7 9.82 -7.38 -9.06
CA SER A 7 9.22 -6.71 -10.23
C SER A 7 8.13 -7.54 -10.91
N GLU A 8 8.29 -8.87 -11.00
CA GLU A 8 7.26 -9.76 -11.56
C GLU A 8 6.02 -9.82 -10.67
N LEU A 9 6.23 -9.93 -9.35
CA LEU A 9 5.16 -9.87 -8.37
C LEU A 9 4.41 -8.54 -8.46
N TYR A 10 5.15 -7.43 -8.56
CA TYR A 10 4.56 -6.11 -8.65
C TYR A 10 3.65 -5.97 -9.89
N VAL A 11 4.14 -6.35 -11.08
CA VAL A 11 3.34 -6.33 -12.31
C VAL A 11 2.08 -7.19 -12.15
N ARG A 12 2.21 -8.38 -11.55
CA ARG A 12 1.07 -9.26 -11.29
C ARG A 12 0.08 -8.61 -10.32
N GLY A 13 0.54 -7.98 -9.25
CA GLY A 13 -0.30 -7.26 -8.28
C GLY A 13 -1.10 -6.15 -8.94
N ARG A 14 -0.44 -5.30 -9.76
CA ARG A 14 -1.10 -4.24 -10.53
C ARG A 14 -2.12 -4.77 -11.54
N LEU A 15 -1.86 -5.92 -12.18
CA LEU A 15 -2.85 -6.57 -13.04
C LEU A 15 -4.07 -7.06 -12.26
N LEU A 16 -3.86 -7.61 -11.06
CA LEU A 16 -4.97 -8.05 -10.21
C LEU A 16 -5.83 -6.87 -9.75
N VAL A 17 -5.22 -5.74 -9.36
CA VAL A 17 -5.93 -4.48 -9.09
C VAL A 17 -6.79 -4.07 -10.28
N LYS A 18 -6.23 -4.09 -11.49
CA LYS A 18 -6.97 -3.73 -12.71
C LYS A 18 -8.16 -4.67 -13.00
N PHE A 19 -8.10 -5.91 -12.53
CA PHE A 19 -9.18 -6.88 -12.67
C PHE A 19 -10.07 -6.97 -11.42
N GLU A 20 -9.92 -6.06 -10.46
CA GLU A 20 -10.70 -6.01 -9.21
C GLU A 20 -10.58 -7.31 -8.38
N GLU A 21 -9.47 -8.03 -8.55
CA GLU A 21 -9.14 -9.25 -7.81
C GLU A 21 -8.46 -8.87 -6.48
N TRP A 22 -9.15 -8.07 -5.67
CA TRP A 22 -8.60 -7.33 -4.54
C TRP A 22 -7.94 -8.21 -3.48
N THR A 23 -8.56 -9.32 -3.09
CA THR A 23 -7.97 -10.27 -2.12
C THR A 23 -6.61 -10.77 -2.60
N LYS A 24 -6.51 -11.19 -3.87
CA LYS A 24 -5.26 -11.69 -4.46
C LYS A 24 -4.23 -10.57 -4.64
N ALA A 25 -4.68 -9.36 -4.98
CA ALA A 25 -3.81 -8.20 -5.07
C ALA A 25 -3.16 -7.91 -3.70
N GLY A 26 -3.96 -7.87 -2.63
CA GLY A 26 -3.49 -7.67 -1.26
C GLY A 26 -2.46 -8.72 -0.83
N GLU A 27 -2.70 -10.00 -1.11
CA GLU A 27 -1.74 -11.08 -0.85
C GLU A 27 -0.38 -10.87 -1.55
N ILE A 28 -0.41 -10.46 -2.83
CA ILE A 28 0.81 -10.20 -3.61
C ILE A 28 1.59 -9.01 -3.04
N PHE A 29 0.91 -7.90 -2.71
CA PHE A 29 1.58 -6.74 -2.14
C PHE A 29 2.09 -6.98 -0.72
N ALA A 30 1.39 -7.77 0.09
CA ALA A 30 1.89 -8.22 1.39
C ALA A 30 3.16 -9.09 1.25
N GLU A 31 3.21 -9.97 0.25
CA GLU A 31 4.41 -10.75 -0.05
C GLU A 31 5.59 -9.86 -0.49
N ILE A 32 5.33 -8.84 -1.33
CA ILE A 32 6.37 -7.87 -1.73
C ILE A 32 6.87 -7.10 -0.51
N LEU A 33 5.97 -6.57 0.31
CA LEU A 33 6.32 -5.80 1.51
C LEU A 33 7.20 -6.63 2.45
N HIS A 34 6.81 -7.86 2.75
CA HIS A 34 7.61 -8.76 3.58
C HIS A 34 9.03 -8.99 3.02
N ARG A 35 9.16 -9.10 1.70
CA ARG A 35 10.47 -9.26 1.05
C ARG A 35 11.31 -7.98 1.08
N LEU A 36 10.68 -6.81 1.00
CA LEU A 36 11.34 -5.51 1.09
C LEU A 36 11.85 -5.24 2.51
N GLU A 37 11.06 -5.55 3.53
CA GLU A 37 11.45 -5.40 4.95
C GLU A 37 12.59 -6.33 5.35
N ALA A 38 12.66 -7.51 4.73
CA ALA A 38 13.78 -8.44 4.92
C ALA A 38 15.05 -8.03 4.15
N HIS A 39 15.00 -6.98 3.31
CA HIS A 39 16.12 -6.56 2.48
C HIS A 39 17.00 -5.54 3.23
N PRO A 40 18.35 -5.63 3.13
CA PRO A 40 19.26 -4.70 3.84
C PRO A 40 19.18 -3.25 3.38
N TYR A 41 18.58 -3.00 2.21
CA TYR A 41 18.32 -1.68 1.67
C TYR A 41 16.82 -1.58 1.36
N PRO A 42 15.99 -1.22 2.34
CA PRO A 42 14.56 -1.03 2.14
C PRO A 42 14.33 0.25 1.34
N SER A 43 13.47 0.19 0.32
CA SER A 43 12.91 1.41 -0.28
C SER A 43 11.64 1.75 0.47
N ILE A 44 11.67 2.83 1.24
CA ILE A 44 10.52 3.37 1.97
C ILE A 44 9.40 3.68 1.00
N GLY A 45 9.69 4.35 -0.11
CA GLY A 45 8.69 4.70 -1.11
C GLY A 45 7.96 3.46 -1.64
N PHE A 46 8.69 2.36 -1.86
CA PHE A 46 8.09 1.12 -2.34
C PHE A 46 7.29 0.38 -1.24
N GLN A 47 7.73 0.45 0.01
CA GLN A 47 6.96 -0.09 1.14
C GLN A 47 5.64 0.65 1.32
N VAL A 48 5.67 1.99 1.27
CA VAL A 48 4.48 2.84 1.34
C VAL A 48 3.50 2.50 0.22
N GLU A 49 3.99 2.36 -1.02
CA GLU A 49 3.14 1.94 -2.13
C GLU A 49 2.51 0.56 -1.89
N CYS A 50 3.27 -0.41 -1.37
CA CYS A 50 2.70 -1.73 -1.04
C CYS A 50 1.62 -1.61 0.04
N LYS A 51 1.86 -0.82 1.10
CA LYS A 51 0.86 -0.59 2.15
C LYS A 51 -0.40 0.07 1.61
N TYR A 52 -0.26 1.05 0.71
CA TYR A 52 -1.40 1.66 0.01
C TYR A 52 -2.25 0.62 -0.72
N TRP A 53 -1.64 -0.26 -1.54
CA TRP A 53 -2.39 -1.29 -2.26
C TRP A 53 -3.01 -2.36 -1.34
N ILE A 54 -2.36 -2.68 -0.21
CA ILE A 54 -2.93 -3.58 0.79
C ILE A 54 -4.12 -2.90 1.48
N ALA A 55 -4.04 -1.60 1.79
CA ALA A 55 -5.12 -0.84 2.40
C ALA A 55 -6.34 -0.74 1.47
N GLN A 56 -6.11 -0.48 0.18
CA GLN A 56 -7.15 -0.56 -0.86
C GLN A 56 -7.80 -1.94 -0.90
N ALA A 57 -7.00 -3.01 -0.89
CA ALA A 57 -7.53 -4.37 -0.86
C ALA A 57 -8.36 -4.65 0.42
N LEU A 58 -7.94 -4.17 1.58
CA LEU A 58 -8.70 -4.31 2.83
C LEU A 58 -10.06 -3.61 2.74
N TYR A 59 -10.08 -2.38 2.24
CA TYR A 59 -11.31 -1.61 2.06
C TYR A 59 -12.30 -2.32 1.14
N GLU A 60 -11.83 -2.79 -0.02
CA GLU A 60 -12.64 -3.52 -1.00
C GLU A 60 -13.10 -4.92 -0.50
N ASN A 61 -12.55 -5.40 0.62
CA ASN A 61 -13.00 -6.62 1.30
C ASN A 61 -13.80 -6.33 2.58
N ASP A 62 -14.46 -5.16 2.66
CA ASP A 62 -15.31 -4.72 3.77
C ASP A 62 -14.54 -4.62 5.12
N GLN A 63 -13.26 -4.25 5.07
CA GLN A 63 -12.40 -4.04 6.26
C GLN A 63 -11.90 -2.59 6.36
N PRO A 64 -12.80 -1.58 6.45
CA PRO A 64 -12.41 -0.16 6.37
C PRO A 64 -11.56 0.29 7.57
N VAL A 65 -11.78 -0.26 8.77
CA VAL A 65 -11.00 0.10 9.97
C VAL A 65 -9.55 -0.38 9.85
N GLU A 66 -9.33 -1.60 9.35
CA GLU A 66 -8.00 -2.12 9.07
C GLU A 66 -7.32 -1.36 7.93
N ALA A 67 -8.07 -1.02 6.87
CA ALA A 67 -7.58 -0.18 5.78
C ALA A 67 -7.10 1.18 6.28
N TYR A 68 -7.89 1.85 7.13
CA TYR A 68 -7.55 3.14 7.72
C TYR A 68 -6.27 3.09 8.55
N LYS A 69 -6.14 2.08 9.43
CA LYS A 69 -4.93 1.90 10.24
C LYS A 69 -3.69 1.71 9.38
N LEU A 70 -3.81 0.95 8.29
CA LEU A 70 -2.69 0.71 7.40
C LEU A 70 -2.35 1.94 6.54
N ALA A 71 -3.36 2.72 6.13
CA ALA A 71 -3.16 3.98 5.43
C ALA A 71 -2.47 5.02 6.32
N ASP A 72 -2.87 5.15 7.59
CA ASP A 72 -2.22 6.00 8.59
C ASP A 72 -0.73 5.62 8.78
N ASP A 73 -0.45 4.32 8.97
CA ASP A 73 0.92 3.81 9.09
C ASP A 73 1.74 4.08 7.82
N ALA A 74 1.16 3.95 6.63
CA ALA A 74 1.81 4.26 5.37
C ALA A 74 2.12 5.77 5.22
N LEU A 75 1.21 6.65 5.64
CA LEU A 75 1.42 8.10 5.62
C LEU A 75 2.52 8.52 6.59
N GLN A 76 2.52 7.98 7.81
CA GLN A 76 3.59 8.23 8.78
C GLN A 76 4.94 7.78 8.25
N GLN A 77 5.01 6.58 7.65
CA GLN A 77 6.22 6.07 7.03
C GLN A 77 6.67 6.92 5.83
N SER A 78 5.73 7.53 5.10
CA SER A 78 6.03 8.36 3.92
C SER A 78 6.95 9.55 4.23
N GLU A 79 6.93 10.04 5.47
CA GLU A 79 7.78 11.14 5.95
C GLU A 79 9.24 10.73 6.16
N GLU A 80 9.52 9.43 6.25
CA GLU A 80 10.89 8.89 6.40
C GLU A 80 11.60 8.72 5.05
N ARG A 81 10.88 8.89 3.94
CA ARG A 81 11.44 8.68 2.60
C ARG A 81 12.54 9.69 2.29
N ASP A 82 13.67 9.19 1.79
CA ASP A 82 14.73 10.02 1.24
C ASP A 82 14.76 9.92 -0.30
N LYS A 83 14.22 10.95 -0.95
CA LYS A 83 14.14 11.02 -2.42
C LYS A 83 15.50 11.04 -3.13
N ASP A 84 16.57 11.44 -2.44
CA ASP A 84 17.90 11.55 -3.06
C ASP A 84 18.61 10.19 -3.09
N THR A 85 18.16 9.23 -2.28
CA THR A 85 18.78 7.90 -2.14
C THR A 85 17.87 6.77 -2.63
N GLU A 86 16.57 7.01 -2.79
CA GLU A 86 15.61 6.00 -3.22
C GLU A 86 15.25 6.08 -4.71
N LEU A 87 15.15 4.90 -5.34
CA LEU A 87 14.61 4.76 -6.69
C LEU A 87 13.09 4.92 -6.68
N GLU A 88 12.54 5.52 -7.72
CA GLU A 88 11.09 5.56 -7.91
C GLU A 88 10.54 4.23 -8.44
N GLY A 89 9.24 4.02 -8.19
CA GLY A 89 8.48 2.90 -8.73
C GLY A 89 8.45 2.91 -10.26
N GLN A 90 8.23 1.73 -10.85
CA GLN A 90 8.25 1.57 -12.31
C GLN A 90 7.01 2.16 -13.02
N PHE A 91 5.90 2.34 -12.30
CA PHE A 91 4.60 2.68 -12.88
C PHE A 91 4.11 4.07 -12.49
N GLU A 92 4.34 4.48 -11.25
CA GLU A 92 3.91 5.77 -10.71
C GLU A 92 5.03 6.37 -9.86
N SER A 93 5.12 7.70 -9.88
CA SER A 93 6.06 8.43 -9.02
C SER A 93 5.58 8.39 -7.58
N PHE A 94 6.51 8.46 -6.63
CA PHE A 94 6.16 8.42 -5.22
C PHE A 94 5.18 9.53 -4.83
N ASP A 95 5.37 10.75 -5.34
CA ASP A 95 4.47 11.88 -5.05
C ASP A 95 3.01 11.57 -5.43
N LYS A 96 2.78 10.86 -6.55
CA LYS A 96 1.42 10.48 -6.95
C LYS A 96 0.83 9.39 -6.06
N ILE A 97 1.65 8.43 -5.64
CA ILE A 97 1.22 7.42 -4.67
C ILE A 97 0.87 8.07 -3.35
N LYS A 98 1.65 9.08 -2.91
CA LYS A 98 1.37 9.84 -1.70
C LYS A 98 0.06 10.62 -1.82
N ASP A 99 -0.16 11.34 -2.93
CA ASP A 99 -1.42 12.06 -3.18
C ASP A 99 -2.62 11.09 -3.10
N HIS A 100 -2.56 9.94 -3.79
CA HIS A 100 -3.64 8.93 -3.72
C HIS A 100 -3.85 8.36 -2.33
N LEU A 101 -2.78 8.20 -1.55
CA LEU A 101 -2.84 7.68 -0.19
C LEU A 101 -3.45 8.72 0.77
N GLU A 102 -3.12 10.00 0.62
CA GLU A 102 -3.72 11.09 1.40
C GLU A 102 -5.22 11.20 1.13
N ASP A 103 -5.62 11.24 -0.15
CA ASP A 103 -7.04 11.26 -0.55
C ASP A 103 -7.79 10.05 0.04
N PHE A 104 -7.22 8.85 -0.09
CA PHE A 104 -7.83 7.63 0.42
C PHE A 104 -7.93 7.59 1.95
N TYR A 105 -6.92 8.11 2.66
CA TYR A 105 -6.95 8.22 4.11
C TYR A 105 -8.07 9.17 4.58
N ASP A 106 -8.23 10.32 3.92
CA ASP A 106 -9.27 11.29 4.27
C ASP A 106 -10.67 10.72 4.03
N ASP A 107 -10.88 10.01 2.91
CA ASP A 107 -12.15 9.32 2.62
C ASP A 107 -12.47 8.26 3.69
N LEU A 108 -11.50 7.41 4.05
CA LEU A 108 -11.66 6.40 5.11
C LEU A 108 -11.97 7.03 6.46
N LYS A 109 -11.29 8.13 6.79
CA LYS A 109 -11.49 8.84 8.06
C LYS A 109 -12.91 9.37 8.18
N GLU A 110 -13.42 10.02 7.13
CA GLU A 110 -14.79 10.52 7.09
C GLU A 110 -15.80 9.37 7.25
N GLU A 111 -15.58 8.26 6.54
CA GLU A 111 -16.46 7.09 6.60
C GLU A 111 -16.55 6.50 8.03
N ILE A 112 -15.41 6.31 8.69
CA ILE A 112 -15.35 5.73 10.04
C ILE A 112 -15.88 6.73 11.10
N GLU A 113 -15.64 8.03 10.92
CA GLU A 113 -16.25 9.07 11.78
C GLU A 113 -17.78 9.05 11.68
N LEU A 114 -18.33 8.87 10.47
CA LEU A 114 -19.77 8.76 10.23
C LEU A 114 -20.37 7.45 10.76
N SER A 115 -19.63 6.34 10.73
CA SER A 115 -20.09 5.04 11.23
C SER A 115 -20.09 4.95 12.77
N GLY A 116 -19.31 5.81 13.44
CA GLY A 116 -19.15 5.83 14.90
C GLY A 116 -18.10 4.85 15.43
N ASP A 117 -17.32 4.23 14.54
CA ASP A 117 -16.38 3.16 14.88
C ASP A 117 -15.05 3.65 15.51
N LEU A 118 -14.82 4.97 15.61
CA LEU A 118 -13.67 5.57 16.33
C LEU A 118 -13.87 5.73 17.84
N SER A 119 -14.98 5.23 18.41
CA SER A 119 -15.34 5.47 19.82
C SER A 119 -14.92 4.38 20.82
N GLY A 120 -13.99 3.49 20.45
CA GLY A 120 -13.49 2.36 21.27
C GLY A 120 -12.18 2.60 22.00
#